data_AF-A0A956TJ27-F1
#
_entry.id   AF-A0A956TJ27-F1
#
_cell.length_a   1.000
_cell.length_b   1.000
_cell.length_c   1.000
_cell.angle_alpha   90.00
_cell.angle_beta   90.00
_cell.angle_gamma   90.00
#
_symmetry.space_group_name_H-M   'P 1'
#
loop_
_entity.id
_entity.type
_entity.pdbx_description
1 polymer ?
#
loop_
_entity_poly.entity_id
_entity_poly.type
_entity_poly.pdbx_seq_one_letter_code
_entity_poly.pdbx_strand_id
1 'polypeptide(L)'
;MAFSESPHPHARLNQNRLETDRRLNRLGLMCLGLLGWFVLFLALVFGVTGCTGSTKASLAVTPVQSASQPAAPESGLDRQALVDDTSLAAEVGESGDTLVAAASAADQKAKPTTAKDRGKLLYQGRCAYCHGAQGEGLYPQMQQKGIAFNKPAWQSSRSDAAVRAVIKQGRGGMPAYGSVLSEQELTDLLLYLRTLAH
;
A
#
# COMPACT_ATOMS: atom_id res chain seq x y z
N MET A 1 17.07 -51.05 43.02
CA MET A 1 16.40 -49.74 42.89
C MET A 1 16.71 -49.22 41.50
N ALA A 2 15.75 -49.25 40.58
CA ALA A 2 15.94 -48.79 39.20
C ALA A 2 15.41 -47.35 39.10
N PHE A 3 16.31 -46.40 38.82
CA PHE A 3 15.93 -45.02 38.52
C PHE A 3 15.38 -44.97 37.09
N SER A 4 14.08 -44.72 36.98
CA SER A 4 13.40 -44.46 35.71
C SER A 4 13.73 -43.03 35.27
N GLU A 5 14.74 -42.88 34.43
CA GLU A 5 15.11 -41.61 33.82
C GLU A 5 13.98 -41.11 32.92
N SER A 6 13.32 -40.02 33.31
CA SER A 6 12.26 -39.40 32.52
C SER A 6 12.88 -38.55 31.40
N PRO A 7 12.46 -38.71 30.13
CA PRO A 7 13.08 -38.00 29.02
C PRO A 7 12.84 -36.48 29.10
N HIS A 8 13.93 -35.72 28.99
CA HIS A 8 13.98 -34.26 29.04
C HIS A 8 13.07 -33.58 27.98
N PRO A 9 12.41 -32.45 28.33
CA PRO A 9 11.36 -31.83 27.52
C PRO A 9 11.81 -31.34 26.12
N HIS A 10 13.09 -31.06 25.93
CA HIS A 10 13.62 -30.58 24.65
C HIS A 10 13.62 -31.63 23.54
N ALA A 11 13.71 -32.93 23.88
CA ALA A 11 13.70 -34.00 22.89
C ALA A 11 12.34 -34.15 22.20
N ARG A 12 11.24 -33.92 22.93
CA ARG A 12 9.87 -34.01 22.41
C ARG A 12 9.53 -32.91 21.40
N LEU A 13 10.05 -31.70 21.60
CA LEU A 13 9.82 -30.58 20.67
C LEU A 13 10.47 -30.84 19.31
N ASN A 14 11.65 -31.47 19.28
CA ASN A 14 12.36 -31.79 18.04
C ASN A 14 11.63 -32.89 17.23
N GLN A 15 11.15 -33.94 17.91
CA GLN A 15 10.40 -35.02 17.25
C GLN A 15 9.10 -34.53 16.61
N ASN A 16 8.34 -33.68 17.31
CA ASN A 16 7.11 -33.09 16.77
C ASN A 16 7.35 -32.22 15.53
N ARG A 17 8.47 -31.50 15.50
CA ARG A 17 8.86 -30.68 14.33
C ARG A 17 9.16 -31.55 13.12
N LEU A 18 9.95 -32.61 13.29
CA LEU A 18 10.31 -33.53 12.21
C LEU A 18 9.10 -34.31 11.67
N GLU A 19 8.16 -34.69 12.54
CA GLU A 19 6.89 -35.33 12.15
C GLU A 19 6.03 -34.39 11.28
N THR A 20 5.99 -33.10 11.64
CA THR A 20 5.25 -32.06 10.91
C THR A 20 5.85 -31.81 9.53
N ASP A 21 7.19 -31.69 9.45
CA ASP A 21 7.90 -31.48 8.19
C ASP A 21 7.71 -32.66 7.21
N ARG A 22 7.69 -33.91 7.70
CA ARG A 22 7.41 -35.09 6.86
C ARG A 22 5.99 -35.10 6.32
N ARG A 23 5.00 -34.67 7.11
CA ARG A 23 3.59 -34.57 6.67
C ARG A 23 3.40 -33.48 5.61
N LEU A 24 4.04 -32.33 5.77
CA LEU A 24 4.01 -31.25 4.78
C LEU A 24 4.68 -31.67 3.47
N ASN A 25 5.80 -32.40 3.53
CA ASN A 25 6.47 -32.89 2.33
C ASN A 25 5.65 -33.97 1.59
N ARG A 26 4.95 -34.86 2.31
CA ARG A 26 4.04 -35.85 1.70
C ARG A 26 2.83 -35.18 1.03
N LEU A 27 2.29 -34.11 1.63
CA LEU A 27 1.16 -33.38 1.07
C LEU A 27 1.57 -32.54 -0.16
N GLY A 28 2.77 -31.94 -0.14
CA GLY A 28 3.34 -31.22 -1.28
C GLY A 28 3.56 -32.10 -2.51
N LEU A 29 4.04 -33.34 -2.32
CA LEU A 29 4.26 -34.30 -3.40
C LEU A 29 2.96 -34.78 -4.06
N MET A 30 1.84 -34.77 -3.32
CA MET A 30 0.51 -35.14 -3.84
C MET A 30 -0.17 -34.00 -4.62
N CYS A 31 0.08 -32.73 -4.30
CA CYS A 31 -0.47 -31.58 -5.05
C CYS A 31 0.25 -31.31 -6.38
N LEU A 32 1.54 -31.66 -6.50
CA LEU A 32 2.32 -31.46 -7.72
C LEU A 32 1.89 -32.40 -8.88
N GLY A 33 1.23 -33.53 -8.57
CA GLY A 33 0.77 -34.50 -9.57
C GLY A 33 -0.46 -34.04 -10.38
N LEU A 34 -1.39 -33.29 -9.78
CA LEU A 34 -2.64 -32.89 -10.41
C LEU A 34 -2.49 -31.67 -11.35
N LEU A 35 -1.60 -30.73 -11.01
CA LEU A 35 -1.31 -29.56 -11.85
C LEU A 35 -0.44 -29.93 -13.07
N GLY A 36 0.47 -30.89 -12.93
CA GLY A 36 1.32 -31.37 -14.03
C GLY A 36 0.54 -32.04 -15.15
N TRP A 37 -0.48 -32.84 -14.80
CA TRP A 37 -1.37 -33.48 -15.78
C TRP A 37 -2.25 -32.47 -16.54
N PHE A 38 -2.68 -31.40 -15.87
CA PHE A 38 -3.52 -30.36 -16.50
C PHE A 38 -2.74 -29.54 -17.55
N VAL A 39 -1.47 -29.21 -17.29
CA VAL A 39 -0.61 -28.49 -18.26
C VAL A 39 -0.29 -29.36 -19.48
N LEU A 40 -0.01 -30.66 -19.26
CA LEU A 40 0.23 -31.61 -20.36
C LEU A 40 -1.03 -31.83 -21.21
N PHE A 41 -2.21 -31.88 -20.59
CA PHE A 41 -3.49 -31.99 -21.29
C PHE A 41 -3.83 -30.72 -22.09
N LEU A 42 -3.60 -29.52 -21.53
CA LEU A 42 -3.84 -28.26 -22.24
C LEU A 42 -2.92 -28.10 -23.47
N ALA A 43 -1.66 -28.50 -23.35
CA ALA A 43 -0.69 -28.46 -24.46
C ALA A 43 -1.04 -29.42 -25.61
N LEU A 44 -1.73 -30.53 -25.32
CA LEU A 44 -2.17 -31.49 -26.33
C LEU A 44 -3.43 -31.03 -27.08
N VAL A 45 -4.34 -30.31 -26.41
CA VAL A 45 -5.61 -29.84 -26.98
C VAL A 45 -5.45 -28.51 -27.73
N PHE A 46 -4.54 -27.62 -27.28
CA PHE A 46 -4.26 -26.34 -27.92
C PHE A 46 -2.98 -26.39 -28.77
N GLY A 47 -2.84 -27.49 -29.51
CA GLY A 47 -1.82 -27.62 -30.54
C GLY A 47 -1.87 -26.45 -31.53
N VAL A 48 -0.77 -25.70 -31.54
CA VAL A 48 -0.12 -25.15 -32.75
C VAL A 48 -1.10 -24.57 -33.79
N THR A 49 -1.67 -23.40 -33.53
CA THR A 49 -2.10 -22.50 -34.61
C THR A 49 -1.30 -21.20 -34.49
N GLY A 50 -0.36 -21.05 -35.42
CA GLY A 50 0.66 -20.01 -35.38
C GLY A 50 0.17 -18.61 -35.74
N CYS A 51 0.95 -17.63 -35.30
CA CYS A 51 1.01 -16.28 -35.88
C CYS A 51 2.49 -15.90 -35.99
N THR A 52 3.14 -16.34 -37.06
CA THR A 52 4.37 -15.73 -37.54
C THR A 52 4.04 -14.38 -38.17
N GLY A 53 4.34 -13.29 -37.48
CA GLY A 53 4.13 -11.92 -37.96
C GLY A 53 5.29 -11.01 -37.61
N SER A 54 6.34 -11.06 -38.44
CA SER A 54 7.45 -10.10 -38.42
C SER A 54 7.10 -8.89 -39.30
N THR A 55 7.00 -7.69 -38.73
CA THR A 55 7.34 -6.44 -39.44
C THR A 55 7.95 -5.41 -38.49
N LYS A 56 9.27 -5.29 -38.60
CA LYS A 56 10.11 -4.09 -38.67
C LYS A 56 9.71 -2.82 -37.91
N ALA A 57 10.70 -2.35 -37.16
CA ALA A 57 10.92 -1.02 -36.62
C ALA A 57 10.72 0.13 -37.64
N SER A 58 10.21 1.26 -37.15
CA SER A 58 10.69 2.61 -37.46
C SER A 58 10.07 3.57 -36.43
N LEU A 59 10.80 4.00 -35.39
CA LEU A 59 11.47 5.30 -35.35
C LEU A 59 10.62 6.42 -35.96
N ALA A 60 9.80 7.05 -35.12
CA ALA A 60 9.37 8.44 -35.27
C ALA A 60 9.35 9.06 -33.87
N VAL A 61 10.54 9.43 -33.42
CA VAL A 61 10.74 10.35 -32.30
C VAL A 61 10.09 11.68 -32.69
N THR A 62 9.10 12.09 -31.91
CA THR A 62 8.47 13.40 -31.96
C THR A 62 9.44 14.47 -31.43
N PRO A 63 9.63 15.62 -32.10
CA PRO A 63 10.20 16.78 -31.44
C PRO A 63 9.14 17.37 -30.50
N VAL A 64 9.36 17.28 -29.18
CA VAL A 64 8.57 18.04 -28.21
C VAL A 64 9.09 19.48 -28.22
N GLN A 65 8.27 20.37 -28.76
CA GLN A 65 8.56 21.80 -28.86
C GLN A 65 8.62 22.39 -27.45
N SER A 66 9.82 22.83 -27.08
CA SER A 66 10.11 23.63 -25.90
C SER A 66 9.37 24.97 -25.99
N ALA A 67 8.27 25.10 -25.24
CA ALA A 67 7.58 26.37 -25.03
C ALA A 67 7.75 26.79 -23.55
N SER A 68 8.70 27.70 -23.38
CA SER A 68 8.90 28.58 -22.22
C SER A 68 7.59 29.28 -21.81
N GLN A 69 7.19 29.12 -20.56
CA GLN A 69 6.19 29.97 -19.91
C GLN A 69 6.87 30.96 -18.96
N PRO A 70 6.55 32.27 -19.05
CA PRO A 70 7.08 33.31 -18.19
C PRO A 70 6.36 33.40 -16.83
N ALA A 71 7.08 34.02 -15.90
CA ALA A 71 6.74 34.32 -14.51
C ALA A 71 5.31 34.84 -14.27
N ALA A 72 4.71 34.35 -13.18
CA ALA A 72 3.51 34.93 -12.58
C ALA A 72 3.88 36.18 -11.75
N PRO A 73 3.04 37.23 -11.75
CA PRO A 73 3.20 38.39 -10.88
C PRO A 73 2.60 38.15 -9.49
N GLU A 74 3.37 38.55 -8.48
CA GLU A 74 2.99 38.65 -7.08
C GLU A 74 2.06 39.84 -6.74
N SER A 75 1.30 39.63 -5.65
CA SER A 75 0.78 40.61 -4.68
C SER A 75 -0.56 41.31 -4.94
N GLY A 76 -1.44 41.23 -3.93
CA GLY A 76 -2.55 42.16 -3.71
C GLY A 76 -3.91 41.51 -3.53
N LEU A 77 -4.23 41.02 -2.32
CA LEU A 77 -5.60 41.07 -1.79
C LEU A 77 -5.62 40.88 -0.26
N ASP A 78 -5.31 41.96 0.44
CA ASP A 78 -6.08 42.58 1.52
C ASP A 78 -7.16 41.69 2.18
N ARG A 79 -6.97 41.40 3.48
CA ARG A 79 -7.99 40.75 4.31
C ARG A 79 -8.16 41.51 5.63
N GLN A 80 -8.98 42.56 5.58
CA GLN A 80 -9.60 43.20 6.74
C GLN A 80 -11.11 42.93 6.73
N ALA A 81 -11.58 42.18 7.73
CA ALA A 81 -12.94 42.14 8.31
C ALA A 81 -12.86 41.06 9.42
N LEU A 82 -12.79 41.33 10.73
CA LEU A 82 -13.56 42.24 11.61
C LEU A 82 -15.07 42.09 11.41
N VAL A 83 -15.66 41.16 12.17
CA VAL A 83 -16.87 41.38 12.98
C VAL A 83 -16.88 40.40 14.17
N ASP A 84 -16.86 40.98 15.37
CA ASP A 84 -17.33 40.43 16.64
C ASP A 84 -18.87 40.30 16.63
N ASP A 85 -19.43 39.32 17.33
CA ASP A 85 -20.40 39.59 18.41
C ASP A 85 -20.64 38.34 19.30
N THR A 86 -20.11 38.45 20.52
CA THR A 86 -20.75 38.27 21.84
C THR A 86 -21.69 37.09 22.13
N SER A 87 -21.37 36.47 23.27
CA SER A 87 -22.07 35.47 24.08
C SER A 87 -23.52 35.78 24.47
N LEU A 88 -24.31 34.74 24.78
CA LEU A 88 -24.81 34.49 26.16
C LEU A 88 -25.59 33.16 26.30
N ALA A 89 -25.43 32.55 27.48
CA ALA A 89 -26.37 31.74 28.28
C ALA A 89 -27.13 30.58 27.59
N ALA A 90 -26.83 29.31 27.96
CA ALA A 90 -27.47 28.55 29.05
C ALA A 90 -28.93 28.16 28.73
N GLU A 91 -29.29 26.88 28.90
CA GLU A 91 -30.53 26.36 29.51
C GLU A 91 -30.38 24.82 29.68
N VAL A 92 -30.93 24.31 30.77
CA VAL A 92 -30.86 22.92 31.27
C VAL A 92 -32.21 22.21 31.05
N GLY A 93 -32.19 20.89 30.88
CA GLY A 93 -33.33 19.97 31.07
C GLY A 93 -34.04 19.54 29.78
N GLU A 94 -34.58 18.33 29.61
CA GLU A 94 -34.74 17.14 30.45
C GLU A 94 -35.29 16.02 29.52
N SER A 95 -34.96 14.75 29.81
CA SER A 95 -35.76 13.52 29.61
C SER A 95 -36.48 13.20 28.27
N GLY A 96 -36.27 11.98 27.77
CA GLY A 96 -37.31 11.25 27.03
C GLY A 96 -36.84 10.29 25.92
N ASP A 97 -36.70 9.01 26.29
CA ASP A 97 -37.02 7.80 25.51
C ASP A 97 -36.95 7.82 23.98
N THR A 98 -36.01 7.07 23.39
CA THR A 98 -36.33 5.76 22.79
C THR A 98 -35.09 5.09 22.22
N LEU A 99 -34.85 3.90 22.75
CA LEU A 99 -33.97 2.88 22.19
C LEU A 99 -34.67 2.33 20.94
N VAL A 100 -34.23 2.70 19.74
CA VAL A 100 -34.60 1.95 18.52
C VAL A 100 -33.43 1.84 17.56
N ALA A 101 -33.22 0.59 17.17
CA ALA A 101 -32.48 0.11 16.01
C ALA A 101 -30.95 0.20 16.08
N ALA A 102 -30.38 -0.78 16.78
CA ALA A 102 -29.25 -1.52 16.23
C ALA A 102 -29.62 -2.03 14.82
N ALA A 103 -29.27 -1.26 13.79
CA ALA A 103 -29.43 -1.63 12.39
C ALA A 103 -28.05 -1.76 11.74
N SER A 104 -27.66 -3.01 11.52
CA SER A 104 -26.75 -3.49 10.48
C SER A 104 -25.25 -3.15 10.60
N ALA A 105 -24.61 -3.75 11.60
CA ALA A 105 -23.21 -4.14 11.52
C ALA A 105 -23.09 -5.52 10.86
N ALA A 106 -23.39 -5.61 9.56
CA ALA A 106 -22.93 -6.69 8.70
C ALA A 106 -23.16 -6.31 7.25
N ASP A 107 -22.07 -6.33 6.49
CA ASP A 107 -22.08 -6.41 5.02
C ASP A 107 -22.51 -5.15 4.25
N GLN A 108 -21.75 -4.08 4.45
CA GLN A 108 -21.46 -3.14 3.38
C GLN A 108 -19.95 -3.11 3.26
N LYS A 109 -19.41 -3.36 2.07
CA LYS A 109 -18.00 -3.14 1.76
C LYS A 109 -17.74 -1.63 1.91
N ALA A 110 -17.50 -1.20 3.15
CA ALA A 110 -17.56 0.19 3.54
C ALA A 110 -16.52 0.98 2.76
N LYS A 111 -16.97 2.02 2.07
CA LYS A 111 -16.08 3.01 1.46
C LYS A 111 -15.17 3.55 2.57
N PRO A 112 -13.85 3.70 2.35
CA PRO A 112 -12.93 4.24 3.35
C PRO A 112 -13.46 5.58 3.88
N THR A 113 -13.76 5.62 5.17
CA THR A 113 -14.42 6.76 5.82
C THR A 113 -13.41 7.80 6.28
N THR A 114 -12.21 7.38 6.70
CA THR A 114 -11.17 8.30 7.17
C THR A 114 -10.16 8.69 6.08
N ALA A 115 -9.51 9.84 6.25
CA ALA A 115 -8.41 10.28 5.38
C ALA A 115 -7.27 9.25 5.34
N LYS A 116 -6.96 8.62 6.48
CA LYS A 116 -5.94 7.57 6.59
C LYS A 116 -6.34 6.32 5.80
N ASP A 117 -7.61 5.93 5.82
CA ASP A 117 -8.09 4.77 5.06
C ASP A 117 -8.05 5.03 3.55
N ARG A 118 -8.41 6.25 3.11
CA ARG A 118 -8.27 6.64 1.70
C ARG A 118 -6.81 6.65 1.27
N GLY A 119 -5.92 7.23 2.10
CA GLY A 119 -4.48 7.21 1.90
C GLY A 119 -3.90 5.79 1.83
N LYS A 120 -4.39 4.88 2.68
CA LYS A 120 -4.01 3.46 2.68
C LYS A 120 -4.36 2.79 1.35
N LEU A 121 -5.56 3.01 0.82
CA LEU A 121 -5.94 2.43 -0.47
C LEU A 121 -5.09 2.98 -1.62
N LEU A 122 -4.81 4.28 -1.63
CA LEU A 122 -3.91 4.90 -2.62
C LEU A 122 -2.51 4.29 -2.54
N TYR A 123 -1.99 4.15 -1.32
CA TYR A 123 -0.69 3.55 -1.07
C TYR A 123 -0.61 2.10 -1.58
N GLN A 124 -1.61 1.29 -1.24
CA GLN A 124 -1.67 -0.12 -1.65
C GLN A 124 -1.77 -0.26 -3.18
N GLY A 125 -2.52 0.61 -3.85
CA GLY A 125 -2.71 0.55 -5.29
C GLY A 125 -1.52 1.06 -6.12
N ARG A 126 -0.65 1.91 -5.58
CA ARG A 126 0.38 2.62 -6.37
C ARG A 126 1.80 2.52 -5.82
N CYS A 127 1.95 2.48 -4.50
CA CYS A 127 3.24 2.67 -3.83
C CYS A 127 3.81 1.36 -3.29
N ALA A 128 2.94 0.50 -2.75
CA ALA A 128 3.33 -0.71 -2.03
C ALA A 128 4.11 -1.72 -2.90
N TYR A 129 3.86 -1.75 -4.20
CA TYR A 129 4.58 -2.63 -5.14
C TYR A 129 6.10 -2.40 -5.12
N CYS A 130 6.52 -1.16 -4.96
CA CYS A 130 7.94 -0.81 -4.91
C CYS A 130 8.44 -0.60 -3.47
N HIS A 131 7.61 -0.03 -2.59
CA HIS A 131 8.01 0.39 -1.24
C HIS A 131 7.65 -0.62 -0.14
N GLY A 132 7.05 -1.76 -0.48
CA GLY A 132 6.57 -2.74 0.49
C GLY A 132 5.22 -2.38 1.07
N ALA A 133 4.55 -3.36 1.69
CA ALA A 133 3.17 -3.18 2.19
C ALA A 133 3.09 -2.21 3.37
N GLN A 134 4.18 -2.06 4.11
CA GLN A 134 4.30 -1.24 5.31
C GLN A 134 5.38 -0.14 5.16
N GLY A 135 5.92 0.08 3.96
CA GLY A 135 6.98 1.07 3.73
C GLY A 135 8.37 0.60 4.16
N GLU A 136 8.56 -0.71 4.27
CA GLU A 136 9.80 -1.39 4.64
C GLU A 136 10.88 -1.31 3.55
N GLY A 137 10.51 -0.89 2.34
CA GLY A 137 11.37 -0.91 1.17
C GLY A 137 11.61 -2.33 0.65
N LEU A 138 12.01 -2.46 -0.60
CA LEU A 138 12.34 -3.76 -1.20
C LEU A 138 13.80 -3.73 -1.67
N TYR A 139 14.55 -4.79 -1.30
CA TYR A 139 15.98 -5.03 -1.53
C TYR A 139 16.79 -3.92 -2.25
N PRO A 140 17.55 -3.09 -1.50
CA PRO A 140 18.38 -2.03 -2.08
C PRO A 140 19.53 -2.54 -2.96
N GLN A 141 19.89 -3.82 -2.84
CA GLN A 141 20.99 -4.46 -3.58
C GLN A 141 20.73 -4.63 -5.07
N MET A 142 19.48 -4.56 -5.53
CA MET A 142 19.11 -4.75 -6.93
C MET A 142 18.93 -3.45 -7.71
N GLN A 143 19.33 -2.28 -7.16
CA GLN A 143 19.22 -0.93 -7.77
C GLN A 143 17.82 -0.55 -8.33
N GLN A 144 16.82 -1.38 -8.06
CA GLN A 144 15.48 -1.33 -8.63
C GLN A 144 14.54 -1.91 -7.57
N LYS A 145 14.21 -1.11 -6.55
CA LYS A 145 12.91 -1.01 -5.84
C LYS A 145 13.05 -0.11 -4.60
N GLY A 146 11.92 0.31 -4.06
CA GLY A 146 11.73 1.53 -3.27
C GLY A 146 12.45 1.57 -1.92
N ILE A 147 12.75 2.79 -1.48
CA ILE A 147 13.38 3.06 -0.18
C ILE A 147 12.46 2.65 0.99
N ALA A 148 13.09 2.27 2.11
CA ALA A 148 12.42 2.13 3.39
C ALA A 148 12.16 3.50 4.02
N PHE A 149 10.93 3.75 4.45
CA PHE A 149 10.53 4.96 5.18
C PHE A 149 9.68 4.67 6.42
N ASN A 150 9.45 3.41 6.77
CA ASN A 150 8.79 3.03 8.01
C ASN A 150 9.66 3.28 9.27
N LYS A 151 10.94 3.60 9.10
CA LYS A 151 11.84 3.88 10.23
C LYS A 151 11.56 5.26 10.85
N PRO A 152 11.43 5.37 12.19
CA PRO A 152 11.20 6.65 12.86
C PRO A 152 12.24 7.73 12.51
N ALA A 153 13.51 7.35 12.40
CA ALA A 153 14.60 8.27 12.02
C ALA A 153 14.44 8.85 10.61
N TRP A 154 13.90 8.07 9.65
CA TRP A 154 13.59 8.59 8.33
C TRP A 154 12.40 9.54 8.41
N GLN A 155 11.35 9.16 9.13
CA GLN A 155 10.12 9.97 9.25
C GLN A 155 10.39 11.33 9.90
N SER A 156 11.15 11.38 11.00
CA SER A 156 11.44 12.62 11.72
C SER A 156 12.36 13.57 10.97
N SER A 157 13.16 13.07 10.02
CA SER A 157 14.15 13.88 9.30
C SER A 157 13.64 14.47 7.99
N ARG A 158 12.36 14.28 7.63
CA ARG A 158 11.75 14.86 6.43
C ARG A 158 10.41 15.50 6.78
N SER A 159 10.17 16.71 6.27
CA SER A 159 8.88 17.38 6.38
C SER A 159 7.86 16.80 5.40
N ASP A 160 6.57 16.97 5.70
CA ASP A 160 5.48 16.56 4.80
C ASP A 160 5.59 17.25 3.43
N ALA A 161 6.01 18.52 3.41
CA ALA A 161 6.24 19.27 2.18
C ALA A 161 7.35 18.64 1.32
N ALA A 162 8.45 18.19 1.96
CA ALA A 162 9.55 17.53 1.25
C ALA A 162 9.10 16.19 0.66
N VAL A 163 8.36 15.38 1.43
CA VAL A 163 7.82 14.10 0.94
C VAL A 163 6.81 14.34 -0.19
N ARG A 164 5.92 15.33 -0.05
CA ARG A 164 4.96 15.74 -1.08
C ARG A 164 5.68 16.10 -2.39
N ALA A 165 6.73 16.91 -2.32
CA ALA A 165 7.49 17.32 -3.49
C ALA A 165 8.08 16.11 -4.23
N VAL A 166 8.66 15.14 -3.50
CA VAL A 166 9.19 13.90 -4.09
C VAL A 166 8.09 13.07 -4.75
N ILE A 167 6.91 12.95 -4.12
CA ILE A 167 5.78 12.22 -4.73
C ILE A 167 5.31 12.93 -6.02
N LYS A 168 5.21 14.26 -6.00
CA LYS A 168 4.76 15.03 -7.18
C LYS A 168 5.74 14.93 -8.34
N GLN A 169 7.04 15.04 -8.07
CA GLN A 169 8.09 15.11 -9.08
C GLN A 169 8.64 13.75 -9.50
N GLY A 170 8.47 12.72 -8.67
CA GLY A 170 9.22 11.47 -8.81
C GLY A 170 10.69 11.64 -8.41
N ARG A 171 11.41 10.52 -8.29
CA ARG A 171 12.86 10.54 -8.02
C ARG A 171 13.49 9.21 -8.41
N GLY A 172 14.53 9.26 -9.25
CA GLY A 172 15.20 8.06 -9.75
C GLY A 172 14.20 7.17 -10.50
N GLY A 173 14.05 5.92 -10.07
CA GLY A 173 13.06 4.98 -10.63
C GLY A 173 11.62 5.18 -10.16
N MET A 174 11.33 6.12 -9.25
CA MET A 174 9.96 6.42 -8.81
C MET A 174 9.28 7.38 -9.79
N PRO A 175 8.12 7.02 -10.39
CA PRO A 175 7.40 7.90 -11.31
C PRO A 175 6.84 9.13 -10.60
N ALA A 176 6.57 10.18 -11.37
CA ALA A 176 5.94 11.41 -10.91
C ALA A 176 4.42 11.24 -10.78
N TYR A 177 3.83 11.69 -9.67
CA TYR A 177 2.38 11.60 -9.42
C TYR A 177 1.68 12.95 -9.37
N GLY A 178 2.38 14.06 -9.64
CA GLY A 178 1.84 15.41 -9.48
C GLY A 178 0.64 15.75 -10.36
N SER A 179 0.49 15.10 -11.52
CA SER A 179 -0.66 15.23 -12.42
C SER A 179 -1.68 14.10 -12.26
N VAL A 180 -1.35 13.07 -11.48
CA VAL A 180 -2.16 11.85 -11.32
C VAL A 180 -2.98 11.89 -10.03
N LEU A 181 -2.43 12.48 -8.97
CA LEU A 181 -3.08 12.61 -7.67
C LEU A 181 -3.50 14.06 -7.43
N SER A 182 -4.72 14.25 -6.95
CA SER A 182 -5.18 15.54 -6.44
C SER A 182 -4.47 15.94 -5.14
N GLU A 183 -4.52 17.22 -4.78
CA GLU A 183 -3.91 17.71 -3.53
C GLU A 183 -4.54 17.08 -2.28
N GLN A 184 -5.82 16.72 -2.34
CA GLN A 184 -6.50 16.00 -1.25
C GLN A 184 -5.98 14.56 -1.15
N GLU A 185 -5.84 13.85 -2.25
CA GLU A 185 -5.29 12.49 -2.26
C GLU A 185 -3.84 12.46 -1.79
N LEU A 186 -3.03 13.46 -2.14
CA LEU A 186 -1.68 13.60 -1.60
C LEU A 186 -1.69 13.83 -0.08
N THR A 187 -2.62 14.63 0.42
CA THR A 187 -2.77 14.86 1.85
C THR A 187 -3.18 13.59 2.58
N ASP A 188 -4.19 12.88 2.09
CA ASP A 188 -4.66 11.60 2.62
C ASP A 188 -3.53 10.55 2.61
N LEU A 189 -2.76 10.47 1.52
CA LEU A 189 -1.60 9.59 1.39
C LEU A 189 -0.52 9.92 2.42
N LEU A 190 -0.13 11.19 2.57
CA LEU A 190 0.87 11.60 3.57
C LEU A 190 0.43 11.27 4.99
N LEU A 191 -0.85 11.51 5.33
CA LEU A 191 -1.41 11.14 6.63
C LEU A 191 -1.28 9.64 6.90
N TYR A 192 -1.52 8.80 5.88
CA TYR A 192 -1.30 7.36 6.00
C TYR A 192 0.19 7.03 6.15
N LEU A 193 1.09 7.62 5.35
CA LEU A 193 2.54 7.37 5.42
C LEU A 193 3.12 7.65 6.81
N ARG A 194 2.60 8.65 7.52
CA ARG A 194 3.03 8.95 8.90
C ARG A 194 2.59 7.90 9.92
N THR A 195 1.55 7.11 9.62
CA THR A 195 1.13 5.99 10.48
C THR A 195 2.04 4.77 10.37
N LEU A 196 2.89 4.70 9.35
CA LEU A 196 3.78 3.56 9.10
C LEU A 196 5.05 3.59 9.96
N ALA A 197 5.28 4.64 10.76
CA ALA A 197 6.44 4.73 11.61
C ALA A 197 6.37 3.72 12.77
N HIS A 198 7.21 2.69 12.76
CA HIS A 198 7.32 1.67 13.81
C HIS A 198 8.74 1.09 13.94
#